data_AF-A0A6J1LP52-F1
#
_entry.id   AF-A0A6J1LP52-F1
#
_cell.length_a   1.000
_cell.length_b   1.000
_cell.length_c   1.000
_cell.angle_alpha   90.00
_cell.angle_beta   90.00
_cell.angle_gamma   90.00
#
_symmetry.space_group_name_H-M   'P 1'
#
loop_
_entity.id
_entity.type
_entity.pdbx_description
1 polymer ?
#
loop_
_entity_poly.entity_id
_entity_poly.type
_entity_poly.pdbx_seq_one_letter_code
_entity_poly.pdbx_strand_id
1 'polypeptide(L)'
;MVVPMLSARISMNDLSLCDDILTTQLTKYPNGVWMLFFKGRFELIQGNLDAAESWYVRSWQSQDTWPQFHYLSFWELLWINCIQQKWNDAQFYASQLLEKSNWSRSIYSYQLAVIKLMLCPKSDEDKQKIEKLMLEVPQYRQKIAGKSLPMEKFMAGRAIRYRSQNNRLVLPLIELMYLWNMFKFIGNNYQISDNFLQIIDAELATLSEASTNLYYADNRALCLLLRGSCYVQMGKPALALQDLGECIAQIGIVQDHFIIPYASVESALCHAENDPALAISMLQETKKKFSKYALESRLHFRIHMALMDLNANNYIQK
;
A
#
# COMPACT_ATOMS: atom_id res chain seq x y z
N MET A 1 -12.67 -3.60 -4.00
CA MET A 1 -12.23 -3.10 -2.69
C MET A 1 -11.07 -2.16 -2.87
N VAL A 2 -11.38 -0.88 -2.92
CA VAL A 2 -10.38 0.19 -2.83
C VAL A 2 -10.30 0.44 -1.34
N VAL A 3 -9.14 0.25 -0.69
CA VAL A 3 -8.88 0.98 0.55
C VAL A 3 -9.07 2.44 0.16
N PRO A 4 -10.14 3.14 0.60
CA PRO A 4 -10.32 4.53 0.27
C PRO A 4 -8.99 5.21 0.57
N MET A 5 -8.46 5.89 -0.45
CA MET A 5 -7.39 6.86 -0.22
C MET A 5 -7.99 7.82 0.79
N LEU A 6 -7.65 7.61 2.07
CA LEU A 6 -8.11 8.48 3.12
C LEU A 6 -7.65 9.87 2.71
N SER A 7 -8.60 10.76 2.44
CA SER A 7 -8.30 12.17 2.33
C SER A 7 -7.59 12.57 3.62
N ALA A 8 -6.67 13.53 3.56
CA ALA A 8 -6.09 14.09 4.78
C ALA A 8 -7.18 14.79 5.63
N ARG A 9 -8.37 15.04 5.05
CA ARG A 9 -9.57 15.53 5.74
C ARG A 9 -10.32 14.42 6.45
N ILE A 10 -9.74 13.90 7.52
CA ILE A 10 -10.54 13.30 8.56
C ILE A 10 -10.67 14.37 9.63
N SER A 11 -11.74 15.17 9.59
CA SER A 11 -11.97 16.13 10.65
C SER A 11 -12.39 15.39 11.93
N MET A 12 -11.97 15.88 13.10
CA MET A 12 -12.39 15.28 14.37
C MET A 12 -13.92 15.27 14.52
N ASN A 13 -14.61 16.26 13.94
CA ASN A 13 -16.07 16.33 13.91
C ASN A 13 -16.70 15.22 13.04
N ASP A 14 -16.06 14.82 11.94
CA ASP A 14 -16.55 13.72 11.13
C ASP A 14 -16.36 12.37 11.85
N LEU A 15 -15.25 12.21 12.57
CA LEU A 15 -15.00 11.00 13.36
C LEU A 15 -15.99 10.84 14.51
N SER A 16 -16.30 11.91 15.25
CA SER A 16 -17.28 11.84 16.33
C SER A 16 -18.67 11.47 15.80
N LEU A 17 -19.09 12.11 14.69
CA LEU A 17 -20.35 11.76 14.03
C LEU A 17 -20.37 10.29 13.57
N CYS A 18 -19.28 9.80 13.00
CA CYS A 18 -19.16 8.38 12.63
C CYS A 18 -19.30 7.45 13.84
N ASP A 19 -18.67 7.76 14.96
CA ASP A 19 -18.76 6.92 16.17
C ASP A 19 -20.17 6.92 16.76
N ASP A 20 -20.83 8.08 16.80
CA ASP A 20 -22.21 8.22 17.28
C ASP A 20 -23.18 7.39 16.43
N ILE A 21 -23.06 7.48 15.10
CA ILE A 21 -23.86 6.68 14.16
C ILE A 21 -23.58 5.20 14.37
N LEU A 22 -22.31 4.78 14.40
CA LEU A 22 -21.95 3.37 14.55
C LEU A 22 -22.42 2.79 15.88
N THR A 23 -22.25 3.51 16.97
CA THR A 23 -22.69 3.10 18.31
C THR A 23 -24.21 2.95 18.36
N THR A 24 -24.94 3.91 17.79
CA THR A 24 -26.40 3.84 17.69
C THR A 24 -26.87 2.64 16.86
N GLN A 25 -26.23 2.39 15.71
CA GLN A 25 -26.60 1.27 14.84
C GLN A 25 -26.20 -0.09 15.42
N LEU A 26 -25.06 -0.19 16.10
CA LEU A 26 -24.62 -1.42 16.78
C LEU A 26 -25.54 -1.79 17.94
N THR A 27 -26.14 -0.80 18.62
CA THR A 27 -27.16 -1.07 19.65
C THR A 27 -28.41 -1.71 19.06
N LYS A 28 -28.80 -1.32 17.84
CA LYS A 28 -29.97 -1.89 17.13
C LYS A 28 -29.65 -3.20 16.43
N TYR A 29 -28.44 -3.35 15.89
CA TYR A 29 -28.01 -4.47 15.06
C TYR A 29 -26.63 -4.99 15.52
N PRO A 30 -26.53 -5.62 16.71
CA PRO A 30 -25.26 -5.96 17.34
C PRO A 30 -24.42 -6.99 16.55
N ASN A 31 -25.08 -7.79 15.71
CA ASN A 31 -24.48 -8.81 14.85
C ASN A 31 -24.60 -8.48 13.34
N GLY A 32 -24.96 -7.24 13.00
CA GLY A 32 -25.06 -6.82 11.61
C GLY A 32 -23.69 -6.77 10.95
N VAL A 33 -23.45 -7.60 9.93
CA VAL A 33 -22.14 -7.74 9.25
C VAL A 33 -21.52 -6.40 8.87
N TRP A 34 -22.32 -5.48 8.31
CA TRP A 34 -21.87 -4.14 7.92
C TRP A 34 -21.55 -3.24 9.10
N MET A 35 -22.33 -3.30 10.17
CA MET A 35 -22.10 -2.49 11.37
C MET A 35 -20.80 -2.90 12.06
N LEU A 36 -20.54 -4.22 12.12
CA LEU A 36 -19.28 -4.78 12.60
C LEU A 36 -18.10 -4.40 11.68
N PHE A 37 -18.28 -4.53 10.37
CA PHE A 37 -17.24 -4.20 9.38
C PHE A 37 -16.86 -2.72 9.45
N PHE A 38 -17.85 -1.82 9.49
CA PHE A 38 -17.61 -0.39 9.57
C PHE A 38 -17.00 0.03 10.92
N LYS A 39 -17.34 -0.65 12.02
CA LYS A 39 -16.64 -0.43 13.29
C LYS A 39 -15.16 -0.85 13.20
N GLY A 40 -14.86 -1.99 12.58
CA GLY A 40 -13.47 -2.38 12.30
C GLY A 40 -12.74 -1.35 11.43
N ARG A 41 -13.41 -0.81 10.41
CA ARG A 41 -12.87 0.26 9.56
C ARG A 41 -12.61 1.55 10.34
N PHE A 42 -13.51 1.91 11.24
CA PHE A 42 -13.38 3.09 12.09
C PHE A 42 -12.18 2.96 13.04
N GLU A 43 -12.01 1.81 13.69
CA GLU A 43 -10.83 1.54 14.53
C GLU A 43 -9.53 1.57 13.72
N LEU A 44 -9.52 1.03 12.50
CA LEU A 44 -8.36 1.07 11.61
C LEU A 44 -7.96 2.51 11.25
N ILE A 45 -8.95 3.36 10.96
CA ILE A 45 -8.71 4.77 10.63
C ILE A 45 -8.12 5.53 11.84
N GLN A 46 -8.53 5.19 13.05
CA GLN A 46 -7.94 5.74 14.28
C GLN A 46 -6.53 5.19 14.59
N GLY A 47 -6.10 4.13 13.91
CA GLY A 47 -4.82 3.45 14.17
C GLY A 47 -4.90 2.37 15.26
N ASN A 48 -6.10 2.02 15.72
CA ASN A 48 -6.33 0.96 16.71
C ASN A 48 -6.32 -0.42 16.02
N LEU A 49 -5.14 -0.88 15.61
CA LEU A 49 -5.00 -2.06 14.73
C LEU A 49 -5.57 -3.35 15.36
N ASP A 50 -5.32 -3.62 16.64
CA ASP A 50 -5.82 -4.84 17.31
C ASP A 50 -7.34 -4.83 17.49
N ALA A 51 -7.90 -3.65 17.75
CA ALA A 51 -9.35 -3.48 17.82
C ALA A 51 -9.97 -3.68 16.44
N ALA A 52 -9.38 -3.08 15.40
CA ALA A 52 -9.81 -3.25 14.02
C ALA A 52 -9.82 -4.73 13.61
N GLU A 53 -8.74 -5.46 13.91
CA GLU A 53 -8.62 -6.90 13.70
C GLU A 53 -9.78 -7.65 14.36
N SER A 54 -10.00 -7.41 15.66
CA SER A 54 -11.08 -8.05 16.44
C SER A 54 -12.47 -7.81 15.83
N TRP A 55 -12.75 -6.59 15.39
CA TRP A 55 -14.04 -6.24 14.77
C TRP A 55 -14.22 -6.87 13.40
N TYR A 56 -13.17 -6.94 12.57
CA TYR A 56 -13.25 -7.62 11.28
C TYR A 56 -13.43 -9.13 11.45
N VAL A 57 -12.79 -9.74 12.46
CA VAL A 57 -13.03 -11.15 12.83
C VAL A 57 -14.50 -11.35 13.20
N ARG A 58 -15.03 -10.50 14.10
CA ARG A 58 -16.44 -10.56 14.50
C ARG A 58 -17.40 -10.37 13.33
N SER A 59 -17.05 -9.48 12.40
CA SER A 59 -17.84 -9.18 11.19
C SER A 59 -17.99 -10.41 10.28
N TRP A 60 -16.89 -11.08 9.92
CA TRP A 60 -17.01 -12.23 9.02
C TRP A 60 -17.68 -13.43 9.70
N GLN A 61 -17.51 -13.60 11.01
CA GLN A 61 -18.15 -14.67 11.78
C GLN A 61 -19.63 -14.43 12.08
N SER A 62 -20.16 -13.23 11.80
CA SER A 62 -21.52 -12.88 12.21
C SER A 62 -22.62 -13.55 11.37
N GLN A 63 -22.26 -14.15 10.23
CA GLN A 63 -23.20 -14.77 9.29
C GLN A 63 -22.47 -15.69 8.30
N ASP A 64 -23.16 -16.71 7.80
CA ASP A 64 -22.70 -17.60 6.71
C ASP A 64 -23.61 -17.58 5.46
N THR A 65 -24.67 -16.77 5.48
CA THR A 65 -25.66 -16.68 4.39
C THR A 65 -25.06 -16.12 3.10
N TRP A 66 -24.10 -15.20 3.21
CA TRP A 66 -23.43 -14.51 2.10
C TRP A 66 -21.90 -14.59 2.30
N PRO A 67 -21.25 -15.68 1.88
CA PRO A 67 -19.81 -15.90 2.07
C PRO A 67 -18.93 -14.84 1.40
N GLN A 68 -19.44 -14.15 0.37
CA GLN A 68 -18.72 -13.08 -0.31
C GLN A 68 -18.33 -11.94 0.64
N PHE A 69 -19.10 -11.70 1.72
CA PHE A 69 -18.74 -10.72 2.74
C PHE A 69 -17.56 -11.12 3.61
N HIS A 70 -17.31 -12.43 3.79
CA HIS A 70 -16.12 -12.89 4.48
C HIS A 70 -14.86 -12.41 3.78
N TYR A 71 -14.86 -12.42 2.45
CA TYR A 71 -13.71 -12.02 1.64
C TYR A 71 -13.42 -10.52 1.75
N LEU A 72 -14.41 -9.69 2.08
CA LEU A 72 -14.15 -8.29 2.42
C LEU A 72 -13.36 -8.18 3.72
N SER A 73 -13.79 -8.87 4.77
CA SER A 73 -13.06 -8.89 6.05
C SER A 73 -11.69 -9.55 5.91
N PHE A 74 -11.56 -10.63 5.13
CA PHE A 74 -10.27 -11.29 4.89
C PHE A 74 -9.29 -10.36 4.17
N TRP A 75 -9.75 -9.50 3.26
CA TRP A 75 -8.91 -8.48 2.64
C TRP A 75 -8.39 -7.48 3.66
N GLU A 76 -9.23 -6.99 4.56
CA GLU A 76 -8.80 -6.04 5.59
C GLU A 76 -7.87 -6.72 6.62
N LEU A 77 -8.20 -7.93 7.06
CA LEU A 77 -7.39 -8.74 7.98
C LEU A 77 -6.02 -9.09 7.40
N LEU A 78 -5.94 -9.42 6.11
CA LEU A 78 -4.69 -9.62 5.39
C LEU A 78 -3.75 -8.41 5.59
N TRP A 79 -4.25 -7.20 5.32
CA TRP A 79 -3.43 -6.00 5.36
C TRP A 79 -3.12 -5.52 6.77
N ILE A 80 -4.05 -5.66 7.73
CA ILE A 80 -3.77 -5.38 9.14
C ILE A 80 -2.63 -6.28 9.63
N ASN A 81 -2.69 -7.58 9.32
CA ASN A 81 -1.63 -8.50 9.69
C ASN A 81 -0.29 -8.18 9.00
N CYS A 82 -0.31 -7.72 7.73
CA CYS A 82 0.90 -7.20 7.08
C CYS A 82 1.46 -5.94 7.78
N ILE A 83 0.61 -5.00 8.20
CA ILE A 83 1.01 -3.79 8.93
C ILE A 83 1.64 -4.17 10.28
N GLN A 84 1.02 -5.10 11.00
CA GLN A 84 1.52 -5.61 12.28
C GLN A 84 2.67 -6.62 12.13
N GLN A 85 3.10 -6.93 10.90
CA GLN A 85 4.18 -7.86 10.59
C GLN A 85 3.91 -9.32 11.07
N LYS A 86 2.64 -9.66 11.24
CA LYS A 86 2.15 -11.02 11.52
C LYS A 86 2.06 -11.83 10.22
N TRP A 87 3.21 -12.18 9.65
CA TRP A 87 3.30 -12.74 8.29
C TRP A 87 2.55 -14.07 8.10
N ASN A 88 2.50 -14.93 9.14
CA ASN A 88 1.79 -16.21 9.09
C ASN A 88 0.27 -16.01 8.97
N ASP A 89 -0.29 -15.10 9.78
CA ASP A 89 -1.71 -14.77 9.74
C ASP A 89 -2.08 -14.08 8.42
N ALA A 90 -1.22 -13.17 7.94
CA ALA A 90 -1.35 -12.59 6.60
C ALA A 90 -1.35 -13.68 5.50
N GLN A 91 -0.45 -14.66 5.59
CA GLN A 91 -0.43 -15.78 4.64
C GLN A 91 -1.74 -16.58 4.66
N PHE A 92 -2.31 -16.82 5.85
CA PHE A 92 -3.59 -17.51 5.98
C PHE A 92 -4.69 -16.77 5.22
N TYR A 93 -4.91 -15.48 5.49
CA TYR A 93 -5.95 -14.70 4.80
C TYR A 93 -5.69 -14.55 3.30
N ALA A 94 -4.43 -14.38 2.87
CA ALA A 94 -4.07 -14.37 1.45
C ALA A 94 -4.43 -15.70 0.75
N SER A 95 -4.20 -16.83 1.43
CA SER A 95 -4.55 -18.16 0.90
C SER A 95 -6.07 -18.32 0.76
N GLN A 96 -6.83 -17.91 1.78
CA GLN A 96 -8.29 -17.95 1.76
C GLN A 96 -8.86 -17.09 0.61
N LEU A 97 -8.29 -15.90 0.37
CA LEU A 97 -8.70 -15.03 -0.73
C LEU A 97 -8.40 -15.67 -2.09
N LEU A 98 -7.19 -16.23 -2.27
CA LEU A 98 -6.83 -16.88 -3.52
C LEU A 98 -7.72 -18.09 -3.83
N GLU A 99 -8.06 -18.89 -2.82
CA GLU A 99 -8.86 -20.10 -3.00
C GLU A 99 -10.34 -19.80 -3.20
N LYS A 100 -10.90 -18.85 -2.45
CA LYS A 100 -12.36 -18.69 -2.31
C LYS A 100 -12.94 -17.46 -3.02
N SER A 101 -12.12 -16.45 -3.32
CA SER A 101 -12.59 -15.20 -3.92
C SER A 101 -12.34 -15.14 -5.43
N ASN A 102 -13.38 -14.76 -6.18
CA ASN A 102 -13.32 -14.61 -7.63
C ASN A 102 -12.95 -13.19 -8.11
N TRP A 103 -12.58 -12.28 -7.20
CA TRP A 103 -12.32 -10.88 -7.56
C TRP A 103 -11.12 -10.71 -8.49
N SER A 104 -9.95 -11.23 -8.12
CA SER A 104 -8.77 -11.20 -8.99
C SER A 104 -7.75 -12.25 -8.54
N ARG A 105 -7.71 -13.36 -9.26
CA ARG A 105 -6.71 -14.41 -9.04
C ARG A 105 -5.29 -13.89 -9.27
N SER A 106 -5.09 -13.00 -10.24
CA SER A 106 -3.78 -12.36 -10.49
C SER A 106 -3.27 -11.60 -9.26
N ILE A 107 -4.12 -10.78 -8.63
CA ILE A 107 -3.77 -10.02 -7.43
C ILE A 107 -3.51 -10.95 -6.25
N TYR A 108 -4.40 -11.90 -5.99
CA TYR A 108 -4.28 -12.79 -4.84
C TYR A 108 -3.06 -13.73 -4.95
N SER A 109 -2.75 -14.24 -6.14
CA SER A 109 -1.54 -15.05 -6.37
C SER A 109 -0.28 -14.24 -6.08
N TYR A 110 -0.21 -12.98 -6.55
CA TYR A 110 0.95 -12.12 -6.30
C TYR A 110 1.08 -11.77 -4.81
N GLN A 111 -0.02 -11.40 -4.15
CA GLN A 111 -0.03 -11.10 -2.71
C GLN A 111 0.47 -12.27 -1.87
N LEU A 112 -0.06 -13.47 -2.12
CA LEU A 112 0.38 -14.67 -1.40
C LEU A 112 1.87 -14.96 -1.67
N ALA A 113 2.33 -14.79 -2.90
CA ALA A 113 3.73 -15.00 -3.26
C ALA A 113 4.66 -14.04 -2.51
N VAL A 114 4.34 -12.75 -2.46
CA VAL A 114 5.20 -11.75 -1.81
C VAL A 114 5.18 -11.84 -0.28
N ILE A 115 4.07 -12.27 0.32
CA ILE A 115 4.00 -12.57 1.76
C ILE A 115 4.88 -13.78 2.09
N LYS A 116 4.82 -14.83 1.26
CA LYS A 116 5.70 -16.00 1.41
C LYS A 116 7.18 -15.64 1.25
N LEU A 117 7.53 -14.65 0.43
CA LEU A 117 8.90 -14.15 0.36
C LEU A 117 9.35 -13.48 1.67
N MET A 118 8.47 -12.77 2.38
CA MET A 118 8.77 -12.18 3.70
C MET A 118 9.00 -13.21 4.80
N LEU A 119 8.46 -14.42 4.65
CA LEU A 119 8.71 -15.55 5.56
C LEU A 119 10.08 -16.21 5.36
N CYS A 120 10.90 -15.71 4.42
CA CYS A 120 12.23 -16.24 4.09
C CYS A 120 12.20 -17.75 3.81
N PRO A 121 11.65 -18.18 2.65
CA PRO A 121 11.39 -19.58 2.34
C PRO A 121 12.69 -20.41 2.39
N LYS A 122 12.73 -21.40 3.30
CA LYS A 122 13.92 -22.23 3.52
C LYS A 122 13.92 -23.51 2.69
N SER A 123 12.76 -24.13 2.53
CA SER A 123 12.60 -25.36 1.77
C SER A 123 12.49 -25.11 0.27
N ASP A 124 12.93 -26.06 -0.55
CA ASP A 124 12.74 -25.97 -2.00
C ASP A 124 11.28 -26.12 -2.40
N GLU A 125 10.47 -26.84 -1.61
CA GLU A 125 9.03 -26.92 -1.80
C GLU A 125 8.36 -25.55 -1.66
N ASP A 126 8.74 -24.75 -0.65
CA ASP A 126 8.20 -23.40 -0.47
C ASP A 126 8.60 -22.46 -1.61
N LYS A 127 9.86 -22.57 -2.07
CA LYS A 127 10.33 -21.80 -3.25
C LYS A 127 9.55 -22.17 -4.51
N GLN A 128 9.30 -23.46 -4.75
CA GLN A 128 8.50 -23.94 -5.87
C GLN A 128 7.04 -23.44 -5.80
N LYS A 129 6.44 -23.40 -4.61
CA LYS A 129 5.11 -22.82 -4.40
C LYS A 129 5.07 -21.33 -4.77
N ILE A 130 6.08 -20.56 -4.36
CA ILE A 130 6.19 -19.14 -4.73
C ILE A 130 6.36 -18.98 -6.23
N GLU A 131 7.23 -19.78 -6.85
CA GLU A 131 7.46 -19.74 -8.29
C GLU A 131 6.17 -20.05 -9.09
N LYS A 132 5.41 -21.06 -8.65
CA LYS A 132 4.11 -21.39 -9.24
C LYS A 132 3.14 -20.21 -9.13
N LEU A 133 3.04 -19.57 -7.96
CA LEU A 133 2.20 -18.39 -7.79
C LEU A 133 2.62 -17.27 -8.74
N MET A 134 3.93 -16.99 -8.85
CA MET A 134 4.47 -15.98 -9.77
C MET A 134 4.18 -16.30 -11.25
N LEU A 135 4.15 -17.57 -11.66
CA LEU A 135 3.70 -17.99 -13.00
C LEU A 135 2.25 -17.64 -13.29
N GLU A 136 1.39 -17.85 -12.29
CA GLU A 136 -0.05 -17.67 -12.42
C GLU A 136 -0.43 -16.19 -12.56
N VAL A 137 0.31 -15.28 -11.93
CA VAL A 137 0.01 -13.83 -11.95
C VAL A 137 -0.25 -13.26 -13.35
N PRO A 138 0.67 -13.39 -14.34
CA PRO A 138 0.44 -12.87 -15.69
C PRO A 138 -0.67 -13.62 -16.47
N GLN A 139 -0.93 -14.90 -16.14
CA GLN A 139 -1.87 -15.76 -16.84
C GLN A 139 -3.33 -15.42 -16.51
N TYR A 140 -3.63 -15.11 -15.25
CA TYR A 140 -4.99 -14.81 -14.79
C TYR A 140 -5.36 -13.32 -14.84
N ARG A 141 -4.64 -12.51 -15.61
CA ARG A 141 -4.99 -11.10 -15.78
C ARG A 141 -6.33 -10.96 -16.47
N GLN A 142 -7.23 -10.22 -15.85
CA GLN A 142 -8.51 -9.86 -16.40
C GLN A 142 -8.35 -8.68 -17.37
N LYS A 143 -9.25 -8.61 -18.35
CA LYS A 143 -9.40 -7.45 -19.22
C LYS A 143 -10.84 -6.97 -19.11
N ILE A 144 -11.02 -5.70 -18.77
CA ILE A 144 -12.32 -5.04 -18.76
C ILE A 144 -12.33 -4.05 -19.92
N ALA A 145 -13.29 -4.21 -20.84
CA ALA A 145 -13.36 -3.43 -22.09
C ALA A 145 -12.02 -3.43 -22.86
N GLY A 146 -11.36 -4.59 -22.95
CA GLY A 146 -10.09 -4.77 -23.65
C GLY A 146 -8.85 -4.24 -22.93
N LYS A 147 -9.01 -3.54 -21.79
CA LYS A 147 -7.90 -3.01 -20.99
C LYS A 147 -7.67 -3.85 -19.75
N SER A 148 -6.41 -4.18 -19.46
CA SER A 148 -6.05 -4.83 -18.20
C SER A 148 -6.17 -3.87 -17.03
N LEU A 149 -6.56 -4.40 -15.86
CA LEU A 149 -6.57 -3.63 -14.62
C LEU A 149 -5.15 -3.14 -14.30
N PRO A 150 -4.96 -1.86 -13.91
CA PRO A 150 -3.62 -1.29 -13.70
C PRO A 150 -2.76 -2.08 -12.70
N MET A 151 -3.35 -2.48 -11.57
CA MET A 151 -2.64 -3.24 -10.53
C MET A 151 -2.28 -4.66 -10.99
N GLU A 152 -3.17 -5.36 -11.70
CA GLU A 152 -2.84 -6.67 -12.28
C GLU A 152 -1.71 -6.57 -13.32
N LYS A 153 -1.74 -5.52 -14.16
CA LYS A 153 -0.66 -5.27 -15.12
C LYS A 153 0.67 -5.01 -14.40
N PHE A 154 0.66 -4.22 -13.35
CA PHE A 154 1.83 -3.91 -12.52
C PHE A 154 2.40 -5.19 -11.87
N MET A 155 1.56 -5.96 -11.17
CA MET A 155 1.96 -7.19 -10.48
C MET A 155 2.45 -8.26 -11.46
N ALA A 156 1.86 -8.38 -12.66
CA ALA A 156 2.38 -9.27 -13.68
C ALA A 156 3.78 -8.85 -14.17
N GLY A 157 4.05 -7.55 -14.30
CA GLY A 157 5.38 -7.04 -14.61
C GLY A 157 6.40 -7.40 -13.51
N ARG A 158 6.00 -7.31 -12.24
CA ARG A 158 6.81 -7.74 -11.09
C ARG A 158 7.06 -9.24 -11.09
N ALA A 159 6.05 -10.06 -11.34
CA ALA A 159 6.18 -11.51 -11.40
C ALA A 159 7.10 -11.98 -12.54
N ILE A 160 7.10 -11.27 -13.68
CA ILE A 160 8.07 -11.52 -14.77
C ILE A 160 9.48 -11.11 -14.34
N ARG A 161 9.63 -9.93 -13.71
CA ARG A 161 10.93 -9.44 -13.22
C ARG A 161 11.53 -10.30 -12.11
N TYR A 162 10.70 -10.88 -11.25
CA TYR A 162 11.13 -11.84 -10.23
C TYR A 162 12.01 -12.95 -10.83
N ARG A 163 11.61 -13.50 -11.98
CA ARG A 163 12.40 -14.50 -12.71
C ARG A 163 13.68 -13.94 -13.32
N SER A 164 13.60 -12.78 -13.95
CA SER A 164 14.78 -12.18 -14.59
C SER A 164 15.86 -11.77 -13.57
N GLN A 165 15.48 -11.64 -12.29
CA GLN A 165 16.37 -11.34 -11.17
C GLN A 165 16.64 -12.57 -10.29
N ASN A 166 16.72 -13.78 -10.88
CA ASN A 166 17.05 -15.02 -10.16
C ASN A 166 16.17 -15.26 -8.93
N ASN A 167 14.85 -15.14 -9.12
CA ASN A 167 13.85 -15.38 -8.08
C ASN A 167 13.96 -14.42 -6.88
N ARG A 168 14.31 -13.16 -7.13
CA ARG A 168 14.38 -12.08 -6.14
C ARG A 168 13.60 -10.85 -6.61
N LEU A 169 12.95 -10.17 -5.66
CA LEU A 169 12.43 -8.81 -5.81
C LEU A 169 12.80 -8.01 -4.57
N VAL A 170 13.05 -6.72 -4.75
CA VAL A 170 13.32 -5.77 -3.65
C VAL A 170 11.99 -5.37 -3.02
N LEU A 171 11.82 -5.69 -1.73
CA LEU A 171 10.72 -5.25 -0.86
C LEU A 171 9.31 -5.35 -1.48
N PRO A 172 8.93 -6.45 -2.18
CA PRO A 172 7.71 -6.46 -2.98
C PRO A 172 6.42 -6.35 -2.15
N LEU A 173 6.40 -6.83 -0.90
CA LEU A 173 5.25 -6.65 -0.02
C LEU A 173 5.13 -5.19 0.46
N ILE A 174 6.23 -4.57 0.86
CA ILE A 174 6.26 -3.19 1.34
C ILE A 174 5.92 -2.22 0.20
N GLU A 175 6.39 -2.50 -1.02
CA GLU A 175 5.98 -1.78 -2.23
C GLU A 175 4.46 -1.84 -2.41
N LEU A 176 3.84 -3.02 -2.26
CA LEU A 176 2.38 -3.11 -2.32
C LEU A 176 1.71 -2.32 -1.20
N MET A 177 2.22 -2.40 0.03
CA MET A 177 1.67 -1.64 1.16
C MET A 177 1.70 -0.14 0.89
N TYR A 178 2.81 0.38 0.36
CA TYR A 178 2.92 1.77 -0.08
C TYR A 178 1.90 2.09 -1.18
N LEU A 179 1.85 1.27 -2.24
CA LEU A 179 0.93 1.48 -3.35
C LEU A 179 -0.53 1.44 -2.88
N TRP A 180 -0.89 0.58 -1.93
CA TRP A 180 -2.22 0.50 -1.33
C TRP A 180 -2.51 1.58 -0.27
N ASN A 181 -1.58 2.51 -0.08
CA ASN A 181 -1.71 3.62 0.87
C ASN A 181 -1.80 3.16 2.33
N MET A 182 -1.19 2.01 2.67
CA MET A 182 -1.19 1.44 4.02
C MET A 182 -0.24 2.16 4.97
N PHE A 183 0.73 2.92 4.44
CA PHE A 183 1.68 3.67 5.26
C PHE A 183 0.98 4.72 6.13
N LYS A 184 -0.21 5.21 5.75
CA LYS A 184 -1.00 6.11 6.61
C LYS A 184 -1.38 5.51 7.96
N PHE A 185 -1.33 4.18 8.10
CA PHE A 185 -1.69 3.49 9.33
C PHE A 185 -0.48 3.13 10.20
N ILE A 186 0.76 3.37 9.74
CA ILE A 186 1.97 3.08 10.54
C ILE A 186 2.41 4.27 11.40
N GLY A 187 2.06 5.50 11.02
CA GLY A 187 2.53 6.72 11.72
C GLY A 187 2.11 6.81 13.19
N ASN A 188 0.95 6.27 13.55
CA ASN A 188 0.46 6.27 14.93
C ASN A 188 1.20 5.26 15.84
N ASN A 189 2.02 4.37 15.28
CA ASN A 189 2.77 3.37 16.02
C ASN A 189 4.26 3.41 15.64
N TYR A 190 5.06 4.05 16.50
CA TYR A 190 6.49 4.22 16.28
C TYR A 190 7.22 2.88 16.10
N GLN A 191 6.88 1.85 16.88
CA GLN A 191 7.53 0.54 16.79
C GLN A 191 7.29 -0.11 15.43
N ILE A 192 6.04 -0.05 14.92
CA ILE A 192 5.71 -0.59 13.61
C ILE A 192 6.50 0.17 12.52
N SER A 193 6.53 1.50 12.59
CA SER A 193 7.27 2.31 11.63
C SER A 193 8.78 2.04 11.66
N ASP A 194 9.37 1.91 12.86
CA ASP A 194 10.79 1.61 13.04
C ASP A 194 11.14 0.22 12.48
N ASN A 195 10.31 -0.80 12.73
CA ASN A 195 10.52 -2.12 12.15
C ASN A 195 10.50 -2.08 10.60
N PHE A 196 9.61 -1.30 9.98
CA PHE A 196 9.62 -1.15 8.52
C PHE A 196 10.88 -0.45 8.03
N LEU A 197 11.34 0.61 8.71
CA LEU A 197 12.62 1.25 8.39
C LEU A 197 13.78 0.26 8.46
N GLN A 198 13.86 -0.56 9.52
CA GLN A 198 14.93 -1.56 9.65
C GLN A 198 14.94 -2.55 8.48
N ILE A 199 13.78 -3.01 8.00
CA ILE A 199 13.68 -3.89 6.83
C ILE A 199 14.17 -3.16 5.57
N ILE A 200 13.76 -1.90 5.37
CA ILE A 200 14.15 -1.11 4.20
C ILE A 200 15.65 -0.79 4.21
N ASP A 201 16.20 -0.40 5.36
CA ASP A 201 17.62 -0.10 5.54
C ASP A 201 18.50 -1.33 5.35
N ALA A 202 18.08 -2.49 5.89
CA ALA A 202 18.77 -3.75 5.68
C ALA A 202 18.83 -4.10 4.18
N GLU A 203 17.72 -3.96 3.45
CA GLU A 203 17.70 -4.21 2.02
C GLU A 203 18.56 -3.20 1.25
N LEU A 204 18.47 -1.90 1.57
CA LEU A 204 19.30 -0.88 0.93
C LEU A 204 20.80 -1.15 1.15
N ALA A 205 21.20 -1.60 2.33
CA ALA A 205 22.58 -1.98 2.63
C ALA A 205 23.06 -3.20 1.82
N THR A 206 22.17 -4.09 1.39
CA THR A 206 22.51 -5.21 0.49
C THR A 206 22.69 -4.77 -0.97
N LEU A 207 22.20 -3.59 -1.35
CA LEU A 207 22.37 -3.08 -2.71
C LEU A 207 23.79 -2.53 -2.88
N SER A 208 24.67 -3.30 -3.52
CA SER A 208 26.00 -2.82 -3.90
C SER A 208 25.97 -2.16 -5.28
N GLU A 209 26.48 -0.92 -5.38
CA GLU A 209 26.76 -0.25 -6.67
C GLU A 209 27.65 -1.08 -7.60
N ALA A 210 28.49 -1.94 -7.01
CA ALA A 210 29.49 -2.73 -7.70
C ALA A 210 28.96 -3.90 -8.56
N SER A 211 27.68 -3.93 -8.97
CA SER A 211 27.09 -5.13 -9.57
C SER A 211 26.48 -4.94 -10.95
N THR A 212 26.67 -5.97 -11.78
CA THR A 212 26.07 -6.28 -13.09
C THR A 212 24.53 -6.35 -13.11
N ASN A 213 23.85 -5.84 -12.08
CA ASN A 213 22.40 -5.86 -11.97
C ASN A 213 21.79 -4.74 -12.81
N LEU A 214 21.16 -5.12 -13.93
CA LEU A 214 20.45 -4.23 -14.84
C LEU A 214 19.45 -3.30 -14.12
N TYR A 215 18.86 -3.75 -13.01
CA TYR A 215 17.83 -3.00 -12.28
C TYR A 215 18.34 -2.36 -10.99
N TYR A 216 19.65 -2.15 -10.85
CA TYR A 216 20.22 -1.51 -9.64
C TYR A 216 19.57 -0.14 -9.36
N ALA A 217 19.47 0.73 -10.38
CA ALA A 217 18.88 2.06 -10.24
C ALA A 217 17.41 2.00 -9.82
N ASP A 218 16.61 1.12 -10.43
CA ASP A 218 15.21 0.88 -10.08
C ASP A 218 15.07 0.42 -8.62
N ASN A 219 15.89 -0.55 -8.21
CA ASN A 219 15.89 -1.12 -6.87
C ASN A 219 16.26 -0.08 -5.81
N ARG A 220 17.32 0.69 -6.04
CA ARG A 220 17.77 1.75 -5.12
C ARG A 220 16.70 2.84 -5.00
N ALA A 221 16.14 3.29 -6.12
CA ALA A 221 15.07 4.29 -6.11
C ALA A 221 13.83 3.80 -5.34
N LEU A 222 13.48 2.51 -5.47
CA LEU A 222 12.36 1.94 -4.71
C LEU A 222 12.64 1.99 -3.21
N CYS A 223 13.82 1.57 -2.76
CA CYS A 223 14.18 1.64 -1.34
C CYS A 223 14.13 3.08 -0.81
N LEU A 224 14.68 4.06 -1.55
CA LEU A 224 14.65 5.47 -1.16
C LEU A 224 13.22 6.03 -1.10
N LEU A 225 12.37 5.71 -2.08
CA LEU A 225 10.95 6.09 -2.06
C LEU A 225 10.25 5.54 -0.82
N LEU A 226 10.44 4.26 -0.52
CA LEU A 226 9.80 3.61 0.62
C LEU A 226 10.31 4.18 1.95
N ARG A 227 11.63 4.36 2.09
CA ARG A 227 12.25 4.90 3.30
C ARG A 227 11.85 6.35 3.55
N GLY A 228 11.91 7.19 2.52
CA GLY A 228 11.42 8.57 2.55
C GLY A 228 9.95 8.62 2.96
N SER A 229 9.11 7.76 2.38
CA SER A 229 7.68 7.67 2.74
C SER A 229 7.46 7.24 4.19
N CYS A 230 8.28 6.33 4.74
CA CYS A 230 8.24 5.98 6.17
C CYS A 230 8.62 7.19 7.04
N TYR A 231 9.67 7.94 6.69
CA TYR A 231 10.06 9.14 7.43
C TYR A 231 8.96 10.20 7.46
N VAL A 232 8.17 10.34 6.39
CA VAL A 232 6.98 11.20 6.38
C VAL A 232 6.00 10.78 7.48
N GLN A 233 5.67 9.48 7.56
CA GLN A 233 4.72 8.98 8.57
C GLN A 233 5.25 9.12 10.00
N MET A 234 6.57 9.14 10.18
CA MET A 234 7.23 9.33 11.47
C MET A 234 7.44 10.79 11.86
N GLY A 235 6.95 11.75 11.07
CA GLY A 235 7.13 13.18 11.35
C GLY A 235 8.59 13.64 11.22
N LYS A 236 9.38 13.02 10.33
CA LYS A 236 10.79 13.36 10.07
C LYS A 236 10.98 13.94 8.66
N PRO A 237 10.43 15.14 8.36
CA PRO A 237 10.40 15.68 7.00
C PRO A 237 11.79 15.96 6.40
N ALA A 238 12.79 16.31 7.20
CA ALA A 238 14.15 16.55 6.70
C ALA A 238 14.79 15.28 6.12
N LEU A 239 14.68 14.14 6.83
CA LEU A 239 15.17 12.85 6.34
C LEU A 239 14.36 12.36 5.15
N ALA A 240 13.04 12.56 5.19
CA ALA A 240 12.16 12.23 4.07
C ALA A 240 12.58 12.98 2.79
N LEU A 241 12.78 14.30 2.88
CA LEU A 241 13.17 15.13 1.73
C LEU A 241 14.56 14.76 1.19
N GLN A 242 15.50 14.35 2.06
CA GLN A 242 16.80 13.84 1.62
C GLN A 242 16.64 12.59 0.74
N ASP A 243 15.97 11.55 1.25
CA ASP A 243 15.77 10.30 0.52
C ASP A 243 14.95 10.50 -0.77
N LEU A 244 13.88 11.29 -0.69
CA LEU A 244 13.04 11.58 -1.84
C LEU A 244 13.80 12.41 -2.88
N GLY A 245 14.64 13.36 -2.47
CA GLY A 245 15.53 14.11 -3.35
C GLY A 245 16.53 13.21 -4.07
N GLU A 246 17.20 12.32 -3.33
CA GLU A 246 18.10 11.31 -3.90
C GLU A 246 17.37 10.36 -4.86
N CYS A 247 16.14 9.97 -4.52
CA CYS A 247 15.29 9.15 -5.36
C CYS A 247 14.96 9.86 -6.69
N ILE A 248 14.58 11.14 -6.63
CA ILE A 248 14.24 11.96 -7.80
C ILE A 248 15.48 12.17 -8.69
N ALA A 249 16.66 12.30 -8.08
CA ALA A 249 17.93 12.45 -8.78
C ALA A 249 18.47 11.15 -9.40
N GLN A 250 17.83 10.00 -9.16
CA GLN A 250 18.30 8.71 -9.67
C GLN A 250 18.28 8.69 -11.21
N ILE A 251 19.44 8.35 -11.78
CA ILE A 251 19.63 8.16 -13.23
C ILE A 251 19.72 6.66 -13.52
N GLY A 252 19.31 6.24 -14.73
CA GLY A 252 19.47 4.87 -15.21
C GLY A 252 18.34 3.91 -14.84
N ILE A 253 17.18 4.41 -14.43
CA ILE A 253 15.98 3.59 -14.23
C ILE A 253 15.59 2.92 -15.55
N VAL A 254 15.44 1.60 -15.53
CA VAL A 254 15.17 0.78 -16.72
C VAL A 254 13.69 0.52 -16.93
N GLN A 255 12.93 0.30 -15.85
CA GLN A 255 11.54 -0.15 -15.92
C GLN A 255 10.60 0.67 -15.02
N ASP A 256 11.04 1.00 -13.80
CA ASP A 256 10.21 1.54 -12.73
C ASP A 256 10.10 3.06 -12.78
N HIS A 257 9.84 3.60 -13.97
CA HIS A 257 9.70 5.03 -14.20
C HIS A 257 8.59 5.70 -13.38
N PHE A 258 7.69 4.93 -12.76
CA PHE A 258 6.67 5.45 -11.86
C PHE A 258 7.26 5.94 -10.53
N ILE A 259 8.44 5.47 -10.11
CA ILE A 259 9.02 5.80 -8.81
C ILE A 259 9.30 7.30 -8.70
N ILE A 260 9.89 7.90 -9.75
CA ILE A 260 10.23 9.33 -9.76
C ILE A 260 9.03 10.24 -9.53
N PRO A 261 7.93 10.16 -10.32
CA PRO A 261 6.77 11.00 -10.07
C PRO A 261 6.09 10.71 -8.73
N TYR A 262 6.11 9.46 -8.23
CA TYR A 262 5.62 9.16 -6.88
C TYR A 262 6.47 9.85 -5.81
N ALA A 263 7.80 9.81 -5.91
CA ALA A 263 8.72 10.50 -5.00
C ALA A 263 8.53 12.02 -5.04
N SER A 264 8.33 12.61 -6.23
CA SER A 264 8.03 14.03 -6.39
C SER A 264 6.72 14.43 -5.68
N VAL A 265 5.69 13.58 -5.74
CA VAL A 265 4.44 13.82 -5.00
C VAL A 265 4.65 13.71 -3.49
N GLU A 266 5.36 12.70 -2.98
CA GLU A 266 5.66 12.61 -1.54
C GLU A 266 6.47 13.82 -1.05
N SER A 267 7.44 14.28 -1.84
CA SER A 267 8.24 15.46 -1.52
C SER A 267 7.39 16.72 -1.49
N ALA A 268 6.48 16.89 -2.45
CA ALA A 268 5.53 18.00 -2.43
C ALA A 268 4.64 17.98 -1.17
N LEU A 269 4.18 16.79 -0.76
CA LEU A 269 3.37 16.64 0.45
C LEU A 269 4.15 16.92 1.74
N CYS A 270 5.47 16.72 1.77
CA CYS A 270 6.30 17.14 2.91
C CYS A 270 6.30 18.66 3.12
N HIS A 271 6.11 19.43 2.05
CA HIS A 271 6.02 20.89 2.11
C HIS A 271 4.61 21.40 2.43
N ALA A 272 3.58 20.55 2.39
CA ALA A 272 2.17 20.94 2.50
C ALA A 272 1.83 21.78 3.75
N GLU A 273 2.43 21.46 4.89
CA GLU A 273 2.15 22.14 6.17
C GLU A 273 2.88 23.49 6.29
N ASN A 274 4.11 23.57 5.76
CA ASN A 274 4.98 24.75 5.92
C ASN A 274 4.87 25.74 4.75
N ASP A 275 4.73 25.23 3.53
CA ASP A 275 4.62 26.01 2.30
C ASP A 275 3.61 25.34 1.33
N PRO A 276 2.29 25.58 1.55
CA PRO A 276 1.25 25.00 0.72
C PRO A 276 1.32 25.49 -0.74
N ALA A 277 1.86 26.69 -1.00
CA ALA A 277 2.00 27.22 -2.34
C ALA A 277 3.06 26.45 -3.14
N LEU A 278 4.21 26.18 -2.52
CA LEU A 278 5.24 25.31 -3.08
C LEU A 278 4.68 23.90 -3.34
N ALA A 279 4.00 23.30 -2.36
CA ALA A 279 3.40 21.98 -2.50
C ALA A 279 2.43 21.91 -3.71
N ILE A 280 1.53 22.89 -3.84
CA ILE A 280 0.61 22.99 -4.99
C ILE A 280 1.38 23.08 -6.31
N SER A 281 2.42 23.93 -6.38
CA SER A 281 3.21 24.10 -7.60
C SER A 281 3.92 22.81 -8.02
N MET A 282 4.54 22.10 -7.08
CA MET A 282 5.25 20.84 -7.31
C MET A 282 4.29 19.74 -7.77
N LEU A 283 3.09 19.64 -7.18
CA LEU A 283 2.05 18.70 -7.58
C LEU A 283 1.58 18.95 -9.03
N GLN A 284 1.39 20.22 -9.39
CA GLN A 284 0.99 20.60 -10.76
C GLN A 284 2.11 20.34 -11.78
N GLU A 285 3.36 20.64 -11.43
CA GLU A 285 4.52 20.37 -12.27
C GLU A 285 4.67 18.87 -12.51
N THR A 286 4.61 18.06 -11.45
CA THR A 286 4.74 16.59 -11.52
C THR A 286 3.70 16.01 -12.47
N LYS A 287 2.45 16.47 -12.39
CA LYS A 287 1.36 16.04 -13.30
C LYS A 287 1.64 16.38 -14.77
N LYS A 288 2.34 17.47 -15.07
CA LYS A 288 2.65 17.90 -16.44
C LYS A 288 3.92 17.22 -17.00
N LYS A 289 4.92 17.02 -16.14
CA LYS A 289 6.27 16.58 -16.53
C LYS A 289 6.35 15.10 -16.87
N PHE A 290 5.59 14.26 -16.17
CA PHE A 290 5.68 12.79 -16.31
C PHE A 290 4.42 12.23 -16.98
N SER A 291 4.59 11.23 -17.86
CA SER A 291 3.48 10.51 -18.48
C SER A 291 3.88 9.10 -18.91
N LYS A 292 2.91 8.24 -19.20
CA LYS A 292 3.09 6.88 -19.75
C LYS A 292 3.85 5.92 -18.83
N TYR A 293 3.76 6.11 -17.51
CA TYR A 293 4.35 5.21 -16.51
C TYR A 293 3.28 4.32 -15.86
N ALA A 294 3.73 3.26 -15.17
CA ALA A 294 2.82 2.35 -14.47
C ALA A 294 2.06 3.08 -13.35
N LEU A 295 0.76 2.80 -13.21
CA LEU A 295 -0.08 3.38 -12.14
C LEU A 295 -0.20 4.92 -12.18
N GLU A 296 -0.05 5.53 -13.36
CA GLU A 296 -0.24 6.97 -13.59
C GLU A 296 -1.62 7.47 -13.16
N SER A 297 -2.70 6.77 -13.53
CA SER A 297 -4.06 7.16 -13.12
C SER A 297 -4.25 7.16 -11.60
N ARG A 298 -3.56 6.25 -10.89
CA ARG A 298 -3.58 6.20 -9.43
C ARG A 298 -2.87 7.42 -8.84
N LEU A 299 -1.70 7.79 -9.37
CA LEU A 299 -1.00 8.99 -8.92
C LEU A 299 -1.78 10.26 -9.22
N HIS A 300 -2.39 10.37 -10.40
CA HIS A 300 -3.23 11.52 -10.75
C HIS A 300 -4.42 11.70 -9.80
N PHE A 301 -5.04 10.61 -9.36
CA PHE A 301 -6.08 10.69 -8.34
C PHE A 301 -5.52 11.16 -7.00
N ARG A 302 -4.34 10.66 -6.57
CA ARG A 302 -3.66 11.15 -5.36
C ARG A 302 -3.37 12.66 -5.44
N ILE A 303 -2.82 13.13 -6.57
CA ILE A 303 -2.55 14.55 -6.83
C ILE A 303 -3.85 15.35 -6.77
N HIS A 304 -4.92 14.87 -7.39
CA HIS A 304 -6.20 15.57 -7.38
C HIS A 304 -6.75 15.73 -5.96
N MET A 305 -6.76 14.65 -5.16
CA MET A 305 -7.20 14.69 -3.76
C MET A 305 -6.34 15.65 -2.93
N ALA A 306 -5.01 15.58 -3.07
CA ALA A 306 -4.09 16.48 -2.38
C ALA A 306 -4.33 17.95 -2.75
N LEU A 307 -4.52 18.26 -4.03
CA LEU A 307 -4.83 19.62 -4.49
C LEU A 307 -6.18 20.10 -3.97
N MET A 308 -7.19 19.23 -3.92
CA MET A 308 -8.47 19.58 -3.30
C MET A 308 -8.25 19.97 -1.83
N ASP A 309 -7.54 19.15 -1.06
CA ASP A 309 -7.23 19.37 0.36
C ASP A 309 -6.48 20.69 0.59
N LEU A 310 -5.38 20.92 -0.15
CA LEU A 310 -4.57 22.15 -0.04
C LEU A 310 -5.36 23.41 -0.44
N ASN A 311 -6.15 23.35 -1.52
CA ASN A 311 -6.91 24.50 -1.96
C ASN A 311 -8.03 24.86 -0.97
N ALA A 312 -8.70 23.88 -0.36
CA ALA A 312 -9.73 24.17 0.63
C ALA A 312 -9.17 24.85 1.89
N ASN A 313 -7.98 24.43 2.35
CA ASN A 313 -7.33 25.06 3.51
C ASN A 313 -6.95 26.52 3.24
N ASN A 314 -6.56 26.87 2.00
CA ASN A 314 -6.29 28.25 1.60
C ASN A 314 -7.53 29.17 1.64
N TYR A 315 -8.75 28.62 1.55
CA TYR A 315 -9.98 29.41 1.65
C TYR A 315 -10.41 29.68 3.11
N ILE A 316 -9.93 28.89 4.08
CA ILE A 316 -10.29 29.05 5.50
C ILE A 316 -9.36 30.08 6.19
N GLN A 317 -8.17 30.33 5.63
CA GLN A 317 -7.19 31.29 6.15
C GLN A 317 -7.32 32.72 5.57
N LYS A 318 -8.29 32.99 4.71
CA LYS A 318 -8.63 34.32 4.19
C LYS A 318 -9.95 34.80 4.75
#